data_AF-A0A3P7I8I9-F1
#
_entry.id   AF-A0A3P7I8I9-F1
#
_cell.length_a   1.000
_cell.length_b   1.000
_cell.length_c   1.000
_cell.angle_alpha   90.00
_cell.angle_beta   90.00
_cell.angle_gamma   90.00
#
_symmetry.space_group_name_H-M   'P 1'
#
loop_
_entity.id
_entity.type
_entity.pdbx_description
1 polymer ?
#
loop_
_entity_poly.entity_id
_entity_poly.type
_entity_poly.pdbx_seq_one_letter_code
_entity_poly.pdbx_strand_id
1 'polypeptide(L)'
;MSISLNVDDVVNFTTAVLDRTLDNPQYELALCLAPIYDNETKWLMLAELFEHYKLQGVEHFYLYIKDIDNYSRKLVDDYVKSGEAEAIYFREEHDRLGYKWQFAGVEVMFKTLSL
;
A
#
# COMPACT_ATOMS: atom_id res chain seq x y z
N MET A 1 -13.87 15.47 4.15
CA MET A 1 -14.78 14.45 4.73
C MET A 1 -14.77 14.60 6.24
N SER A 2 -15.95 14.62 6.87
CA SER A 2 -16.14 14.52 8.31
C SER A 2 -17.09 13.35 8.59
N ILE A 3 -16.90 12.64 9.71
CA ILE A 3 -17.80 11.60 10.17
C ILE A 3 -18.51 12.15 11.41
N SER A 4 -19.84 12.24 11.37
CA SER A 4 -20.68 12.53 12.51
C SER A 4 -21.54 11.34 12.88
N LEU A 5 -21.97 11.27 14.14
CA LEU A 5 -22.87 10.22 14.63
C LEU A 5 -24.32 10.55 14.27
N ASN A 6 -24.67 11.84 14.30
CA ASN A 6 -25.98 12.34 13.91
C ASN A 6 -25.87 13.36 12.76
N VAL A 7 -26.99 13.56 12.08
CA VAL A 7 -27.11 14.53 10.97
C VAL A 7 -26.90 15.97 11.47
N ASP A 8 -27.31 16.26 12.71
CA ASP A 8 -27.27 17.60 13.31
C ASP A 8 -26.00 17.89 14.11
N ASP A 9 -25.05 16.94 14.15
CA ASP A 9 -23.80 17.15 14.89
C ASP A 9 -22.97 18.26 14.24
N VAL A 10 -22.46 19.15 15.07
CA VAL A 10 -21.61 20.26 14.62
C VAL A 10 -20.28 19.72 14.12
N VAL A 11 -19.94 20.00 12.86
CA VAL A 11 -18.66 19.63 12.25
C VAL A 11 -17.56 20.54 12.78
N ASN A 12 -16.82 20.08 13.78
CA ASN A 12 -15.74 20.85 14.41
C ASN A 12 -14.45 20.88 13.59
N PHE A 13 -14.23 19.89 12.71
CA PHE A 13 -13.01 19.76 11.93
C PHE A 13 -13.31 19.28 10.52
N THR A 14 -12.73 19.96 9.53
CA THR A 14 -12.82 19.57 8.13
C THR A 14 -11.43 19.41 7.55
N THR A 15 -11.14 18.24 6.98
CA THR A 15 -9.95 18.05 6.15
C THR A 15 -10.21 18.62 4.76
N ALA A 16 -9.33 19.51 4.30
CA ALA A 16 -9.37 19.99 2.92
C ALA A 16 -9.21 18.81 1.95
N VAL A 17 -10.16 18.66 1.03
CA VAL A 17 -9.99 17.72 -0.08
C VAL A 17 -9.06 18.41 -1.07
N LEU A 18 -7.85 17.87 -1.20
CA LEU A 18 -6.94 18.29 -2.26
C LEU A 18 -7.54 17.83 -3.58
N ASP A 19 -7.63 18.73 -4.55
CA ASP A 19 -7.89 18.33 -5.91
C ASP A 19 -6.67 17.54 -6.41
N ARG A 20 -6.91 16.28 -6.77
CA ARG A 20 -5.90 15.34 -7.25
C ARG A 20 -6.17 14.92 -8.69
N THR A 21 -7.10 15.58 -9.38
CA THR A 21 -7.25 15.36 -10.82
C THR A 21 -6.05 15.97 -11.52
N LEU A 22 -5.13 15.11 -11.93
CA LEU A 22 -4.05 15.47 -12.84
C LEU A 22 -4.57 15.31 -14.27
N ASP A 23 -4.38 16.32 -15.11
CA ASP A 23 -4.79 16.25 -16.53
C ASP A 23 -4.08 15.11 -17.28
N ASN A 24 -2.88 14.73 -16.82
CA ASN A 24 -2.10 13.63 -17.37
C ASN A 24 -1.45 12.84 -16.22
N PRO A 25 -2.18 11.89 -15.60
CA PRO A 25 -1.61 11.06 -14.55
C PRO A 25 -0.53 10.14 -15.14
N GLN A 26 0.44 9.75 -14.32
CA GLN A 26 1.49 8.80 -14.74
C GLN A 26 0.91 7.43 -15.10
N TYR A 27 -0.12 7.00 -14.36
CA TYR A 27 -0.87 5.76 -14.56
C TYR A 27 -2.36 6.06 -14.46
N GLU A 28 -3.18 5.53 -15.37
CA GLU A 28 -4.63 5.67 -15.33
C GLU A 28 -5.23 4.85 -14.17
N LEU A 29 -4.69 3.65 -13.95
CA LEU A 29 -5.04 2.78 -12.84
C LEU A 29 -3.79 2.11 -12.26
N ALA A 30 -3.55 2.33 -10.98
CA ALA A 30 -2.50 1.67 -10.22
C ALA A 30 -3.07 0.94 -9.00
N LEU A 31 -2.45 -0.17 -8.61
CA LEU A 31 -2.88 -0.99 -7.49
C LEU A 31 -1.83 -1.03 -6.39
N CYS A 32 -2.23 -0.65 -5.17
CA CYS A 32 -1.43 -0.83 -3.97
C CYS A 32 -1.78 -2.15 -3.30
N LEU A 33 -0.79 -3.02 -3.10
CA LEU A 33 -0.98 -4.29 -2.40
C LEU A 33 -0.87 -4.11 -0.89
N ALA A 34 -1.54 -4.99 -0.15
CA ALA A 34 -1.31 -5.12 1.28
C ALA A 34 0.16 -5.49 1.53
N PRO A 35 0.76 -5.04 2.65
CA PRO A 35 2.16 -5.35 2.91
C PRO A 35 2.40 -6.85 3.01
N ILE A 36 3.49 -7.29 2.38
CA ILE A 36 3.97 -8.67 2.47
C ILE A 36 4.77 -8.79 3.77
N TYR A 37 4.26 -9.63 4.65
CA TYR A 37 4.92 -10.09 5.86
C TYR A 37 5.36 -11.52 5.64
N ASP A 38 6.29 -11.99 6.47
CA ASP A 38 6.82 -13.36 6.50
C ASP A 38 7.62 -13.81 5.26
N ASN A 39 8.20 -15.01 5.36
CA ASN A 39 9.00 -15.65 4.31
C ASN A 39 8.28 -16.90 3.74
N GLU A 40 6.96 -16.96 3.82
CA GLU A 40 6.22 -18.01 3.14
C GLU A 40 6.22 -17.75 1.63
N THR A 41 6.19 -18.84 0.87
CA THR A 41 6.24 -18.77 -0.59
C THR A 41 4.92 -18.26 -1.17
N LYS A 42 4.96 -17.08 -1.78
CA LYS A 42 3.79 -16.37 -2.32
C LYS A 42 3.85 -16.13 -3.83
N TRP A 43 4.90 -16.59 -4.52
CA TRP A 43 5.15 -16.31 -5.95
C TRP A 43 3.97 -16.64 -6.86
N LEU A 44 3.30 -17.78 -6.66
CA LEU A 44 2.22 -18.20 -7.55
C LEU A 44 1.00 -17.27 -7.38
N MET A 45 0.69 -16.90 -6.15
CA MET A 45 -0.38 -15.95 -5.84
C MET A 45 -0.04 -14.55 -6.38
N LEU A 46 1.22 -14.11 -6.29
CA LEU A 46 1.66 -12.83 -6.83
C LEU A 46 1.58 -12.81 -8.36
N ALA A 47 2.02 -13.87 -9.04
CA ALA A 47 1.93 -13.98 -10.49
C ALA A 47 0.47 -13.96 -10.97
N GLU A 48 -0.40 -14.75 -10.33
CA GLU A 48 -1.82 -14.76 -10.65
C GLU A 48 -2.45 -13.37 -10.44
N LEU A 49 -2.13 -12.71 -9.33
CA LEU A 49 -2.63 -11.38 -9.02
C LEU A 49 -2.20 -10.37 -10.08
N PHE A 50 -0.91 -10.28 -10.38
CA PHE A 50 -0.41 -9.28 -11.33
C PHE A 50 -1.02 -9.46 -12.71
N GLU A 51 -1.01 -10.68 -13.24
CA GLU A 51 -1.56 -10.94 -14.57
C GLU A 51 -3.08 -10.73 -14.61
N HIS A 52 -3.81 -11.11 -13.55
CA HIS A 52 -5.25 -10.88 -13.48
C HIS A 52 -5.60 -9.39 -13.47
N TYR A 53 -4.90 -8.58 -12.68
CA TYR A 53 -5.18 -7.14 -12.60
C TYR A 53 -4.71 -6.37 -13.83
N LYS A 54 -3.64 -6.81 -14.50
CA LYS A 54 -3.26 -6.29 -15.82
C LYS A 54 -4.38 -6.45 -16.84
N LEU A 55 -5.07 -7.59 -16.85
CA LEU A 55 -6.24 -7.81 -17.71
C LEU A 55 -7.42 -6.87 -17.38
N GLN A 56 -7.48 -6.33 -16.16
CA GLN A 56 -8.50 -5.35 -15.74
C GLN A 56 -8.09 -3.90 -16.04
N GLY A 57 -6.92 -3.67 -16.64
CA GLY A 57 -6.42 -2.34 -16.98
C GLY A 57 -5.52 -1.70 -15.92
N VAL A 58 -5.04 -2.46 -14.93
CA VAL A 58 -4.00 -1.95 -14.01
C VAL A 58 -2.68 -1.82 -14.76
N GLU A 59 -2.09 -0.63 -14.70
CA GLU A 59 -0.85 -0.27 -15.39
C GLU A 59 0.39 -0.35 -14.48
N HIS A 60 0.20 -0.22 -13.16
CA HIS A 60 1.31 -0.21 -12.22
C HIS A 60 0.94 -0.78 -10.84
N PHE A 61 1.90 -1.45 -10.20
CA PHE A 61 1.73 -2.08 -8.89
C PHE A 61 2.67 -1.51 -7.85
N TYR A 62 2.14 -1.12 -6.69
CA TYR A 62 2.93 -0.75 -5.52
C TYR A 62 2.94 -1.89 -4.51
N LEU A 63 4.14 -2.43 -4.25
CA LEU A 63 4.36 -3.51 -3.28
C LEU A 63 5.04 -2.98 -2.04
N TYR A 64 4.45 -3.23 -0.88
CA TYR A 64 5.07 -2.94 0.41
C TYR A 64 5.64 -4.22 0.97
N ILE A 65 6.96 -4.27 1.19
CA ILE A 65 7.65 -5.51 1.57
C ILE A 65 8.31 -5.31 2.93
N LYS A 66 7.91 -6.12 3.91
CA LYS A 66 8.64 -6.27 5.16
C LYS A 66 9.60 -7.45 5.09
N ASP A 67 9.05 -8.65 4.85
CA ASP A 67 9.79 -9.89 4.68
C ASP A 67 9.25 -10.57 3.41
N ILE A 68 10.09 -11.32 2.69
CA ILE A 68 9.71 -12.07 1.48
C ILE A 68 10.71 -13.19 1.23
N ASP A 69 10.23 -14.36 0.77
CA ASP A 69 11.13 -15.45 0.41
C ASP A 69 11.91 -15.16 -0.89
N ASN A 70 13.05 -15.83 -1.04
CA ASN A 70 13.96 -15.61 -2.17
C ASN A 70 13.34 -15.88 -3.55
N TYR A 71 12.39 -16.81 -3.67
CA TYR A 71 11.79 -17.13 -4.96
C TYR A 71 10.71 -16.11 -5.33
N SER A 72 9.83 -15.74 -4.39
CA SER A 72 8.86 -14.67 -4.62
C SER A 72 9.54 -13.32 -4.90
N ARG A 73 10.68 -13.05 -4.23
CA ARG A 73 11.48 -11.86 -4.50
C ARG A 73 11.95 -11.79 -5.95
N LYS A 74 12.44 -12.90 -6.52
CA LYS A 74 12.88 -12.93 -7.93
C LYS A 74 11.76 -12.58 -8.89
N LEU A 75 10.54 -13.05 -8.61
CA LEU A 75 9.36 -12.70 -9.40
C LEU A 75 9.09 -11.19 -9.30
N VAL A 76 9.01 -10.65 -8.09
CA VAL A 76 8.77 -9.21 -7.87
C VAL A 76 9.85 -8.36 -8.55
N ASP A 77 11.12 -8.74 -8.42
CA ASP A 77 12.24 -8.02 -9.03
C ASP A 77 12.13 -7.97 -10.57
N ASP A 78 11.53 -8.98 -11.21
CA ASP A 78 11.29 -9.00 -12.66
C ASP A 78 10.24 -7.97 -13.08
N TYR A 79 9.11 -7.89 -12.35
CA TYR A 79 8.07 -6.86 -12.56
C TYR A 79 8.57 -5.44 -12.24
N VAL A 80 9.47 -5.30 -11.24
CA VAL A 80 10.12 -4.02 -10.96
C VAL A 80 11.04 -3.61 -12.10
N LYS A 81 11.79 -4.56 -12.65
CA LYS A 81 12.71 -4.32 -13.76
C LYS A 81 11.98 -3.95 -15.06
N SER A 82 10.80 -4.51 -15.31
CA SER A 82 9.98 -4.14 -16.47
C SER A 82 9.31 -2.76 -16.32
N GLY A 83 9.32 -2.19 -15.11
CA GLY A 83 8.65 -0.92 -14.79
C GLY A 83 7.15 -1.08 -14.48
N GLU A 84 6.67 -2.32 -14.41
CA GLU A 84 5.27 -2.63 -14.07
C GLU A 84 5.01 -2.53 -12.57
N ALA A 85 6.06 -2.58 -11.73
CA ALA A 85 5.92 -2.52 -10.29
C ALA A 85 6.98 -1.64 -9.61
N GLU A 86 6.65 -1.17 -8.41
CA GLU A 86 7.56 -0.54 -7.46
C GLU A 86 7.56 -1.30 -6.13
N ALA A 87 8.74 -1.70 -5.66
CA ALA A 87 8.91 -2.38 -4.38
C ALA A 87 9.41 -1.41 -3.29
N ILE A 88 8.56 -1.17 -2.31
CA ILE A 88 8.76 -0.26 -1.18
C ILE A 88 9.07 -1.11 0.06
N TYR A 89 10.34 -1.14 0.47
CA TYR A 89 10.79 -1.91 1.62
C TYR A 89 10.59 -1.13 2.93
N PHE A 90 10.07 -1.79 3.95
CA PHE A 90 9.99 -1.20 5.29
C PHE A 90 11.40 -1.06 5.89
N ARG A 91 11.66 0.10 6.51
CA ARG A 91 12.99 0.47 7.02
C ARG A 91 13.42 -0.44 8.17
N GLU A 92 14.70 -0.79 8.20
CA GLU A 92 15.33 -1.50 9.32
C GLU A 92 15.41 -0.63 10.59
N GLU A 93 15.51 0.70 10.43
CA GLU A 93 15.45 1.65 11.53
C GLU A 93 14.09 1.56 12.22
N HIS A 94 14.06 0.96 13.41
CA HIS A 94 12.86 0.60 14.18
C HIS A 94 12.10 -0.63 13.65
N ASP A 95 12.81 -1.62 13.09
CA ASP A 95 12.17 -2.88 12.73
C ASP A 95 11.48 -3.51 13.96
N ARG A 96 10.27 -4.01 13.70
CA ARG A 96 9.44 -4.70 14.66
C ARG A 96 9.12 -6.07 14.09
N LEU A 97 8.89 -7.06 14.96
CA LEU A 97 8.36 -8.35 14.52
C LEU A 97 7.10 -8.16 13.65
N GLY A 98 6.91 -8.95 12.60
CA GLY A 98 5.87 -8.73 11.57
C GLY A 98 4.48 -8.40 12.13
N TYR A 99 4.02 -9.12 13.16
CA TYR A 99 2.73 -8.86 13.82
C TYR A 99 2.61 -7.48 14.48
N LYS A 100 3.72 -6.81 14.80
CA LYS A 100 3.76 -5.46 15.40
C LYS A 100 3.64 -4.34 14.36
N TRP A 101 3.86 -4.63 13.08
CA TRP A 101 3.74 -3.62 12.02
C TRP A 101 2.29 -3.27 11.70
N GLN A 102 1.36 -4.20 11.88
CA GLN A 102 -0.08 -3.92 11.80
C GLN A 102 -0.50 -2.83 12.80
N PHE A 103 0.10 -2.83 14.00
CA PHE A 103 -0.16 -1.81 15.03
C PHE A 103 0.56 -0.46 14.75
N ALA A 104 1.67 -0.46 14.01
CA ALA A 104 2.38 0.78 13.66
C ALA A 104 1.54 1.68 12.74
N GLY A 105 0.73 1.09 11.84
CA GLY A 105 -0.25 1.85 11.04
C GLY A 105 -1.30 2.58 11.88
N VAL A 106 -1.59 2.09 13.08
CA VAL A 106 -2.53 2.69 14.04
C VAL A 106 -1.82 3.71 14.94
N GLU A 107 -0.56 3.46 15.33
CA GLU A 107 0.19 4.31 16.26
C GLU A 107 0.53 5.70 15.68
N VAL A 108 0.76 5.80 14.36
CA VAL A 108 0.98 7.09 13.69
C VAL A 108 -0.30 7.94 13.70
N MET A 109 -1.47 7.33 13.54
CA MET A 109 -2.77 8.01 13.56
C MET A 109 -3.12 8.57 14.95
N PHE A 110 -2.72 7.91 16.03
CA PHE A 110 -2.95 8.42 17.39
C PHE A 110 -1.96 9.51 17.81
N LYS A 111 -0.70 9.47 17.37
CA LYS A 111 0.26 10.53 17.68
C LYS A 111 -0.07 11.87 17.02
N THR A 112 -0.79 11.88 15.90
CA THR A 112 -1.28 13.13 15.26
C THR A 112 -2.52 13.71 15.94
N LEU A 113 -3.16 12.98 16.86
CA LEU A 113 -4.34 13.41 17.63
C LEU A 113 -4.01 13.94 19.03
N SER A 114 -2.72 14.00 19.40
CA SER A 114 -2.25 14.46 20.71
C SER A 114 -1.34 15.69 20.66
N LEU A 115 -1.48 16.54 19.65
CA LEU A 115 -0.90 17.88 19.59
C LEU A 115 -1.96 18.90 19.20
#